data_AF-A0A376KKQ1-F1
#
_entry.id   AF-A0A376KKQ1-F1
#
_cell.length_a   1.000
_cell.length_b   1.000
_cell.length_c   1.000
_cell.angle_alpha   90.00
_cell.angle_beta   90.00
_cell.angle_gamma   90.00
#
_symmetry.space_group_name_H-M   'P 1'
#
loop_
_entity.id
_entity.type
_entity.pdbx_description
1 polymer ?
#
loop_
_entity_poly.entity_id
_entity_poly.type
_entity_poly.pdbx_seq_one_letter_code
_entity_poly.pdbx_strand_id
1 'polypeptide(L)' 'MKISDGNWLIQPGLNLIHPLQVFEVEQQDNEMVVYAAPRDVRERTWQLDTPLFTLRFFSPTGRYCRCAD' A
#
# COMPACT_ATOMS: atom_id res chain seq x y z
N MET A 1 -5.59 14.26 13.40
CA MET A 1 -4.56 14.68 12.43
C MET A 1 -5.26 15.10 11.15
N LYS A 2 -4.91 16.24 10.54
CA LYS A 2 -5.44 16.65 9.22
C LYS A 2 -4.37 16.37 8.16
N ILE A 3 -4.75 15.70 7.07
CA ILE A 3 -3.84 15.34 5.98
C ILE A 3 -4.19 16.14 4.71
N SER A 4 -5.48 16.19 4.36
CA SER A 4 -5.97 17.02 3.27
C SER A 4 -6.26 18.45 3.70
N ASP A 5 -6.22 19.37 2.74
CA ASP A 5 -6.71 20.74 2.85
C ASP A 5 -7.87 20.94 1.84
N GLY A 6 -9.08 20.56 2.27
CA GLY A 6 -10.22 20.42 1.35
C GLY A 6 -10.06 19.23 0.40
N ASN A 7 -10.71 19.29 -0.76
CA ASN A 7 -10.69 18.21 -1.74
C ASN A 7 -9.46 18.24 -2.67
N TRP A 8 -8.86 19.41 -2.84
CA TRP A 8 -7.92 19.68 -3.95
C TRP A 8 -6.48 19.86 -3.49
N LEU A 9 -6.25 20.11 -2.20
CA LEU A 9 -4.94 20.42 -1.65
C LEU A 9 -4.57 19.45 -0.52
N ILE A 10 -3.28 19.42 -0.23
CA ILE A 10 -2.67 18.67 0.88
C ILE A 10 -2.12 19.70 1.87
N GLN A 11 -2.12 19.38 3.16
CA GLN A 11 -1.58 20.28 4.18
C GLN A 11 -0.11 20.62 3.91
N PRO A 12 0.33 21.88 4.16
CA PRO A 12 1.72 22.29 3.92
C PRO A 12 2.72 21.45 4.70
N GLY A 13 3.82 21.08 4.04
CA GLY A 13 4.90 20.29 4.63
C GLY A 13 4.66 18.77 4.64
N LEU A 14 3.54 18.29 4.09
CA LEU A 14 3.30 16.85 3.92
C LEU A 14 3.64 16.40 2.49
N ASN A 15 4.40 15.32 2.40
CA ASN A 15 4.59 14.55 1.17
C ASN A 15 3.86 13.22 1.31
N LEU A 16 2.99 12.89 0.36
CA LEU A 16 2.17 11.68 0.41
C LEU A 16 2.66 10.63 -0.58
N ILE A 17 2.63 9.38 -0.16
CA ILE A 17 2.75 8.20 -1.02
C ILE A 17 1.54 7.30 -0.75
N HIS A 18 1.03 6.64 -1.78
CA HIS A 18 -0.19 5.82 -1.70
C HIS A 18 0.04 4.48 -2.38
N PRO A 19 -0.53 3.36 -1.90
CA PRO A 19 -0.47 2.09 -2.63
C PRO A 19 -1.42 2.13 -3.85
N LEU A 20 -0.90 2.47 -5.03
CA LEU A 20 -1.72 2.69 -6.24
C LEU A 20 -1.80 1.46 -7.16
N GLN A 21 -0.73 0.67 -7.24
CA GLN A 21 -0.66 -0.49 -8.14
C GLN A 21 -0.19 -1.73 -7.38
N VAL A 22 -0.91 -2.85 -7.54
CA VAL A 22 -0.44 -4.17 -7.09
C VAL A 22 0.74 -4.60 -7.94
N PHE A 23 1.88 -4.81 -7.30
CA PHE A 23 3.08 -5.35 -7.92
C PHE A 23 3.07 -6.88 -7.85
N GLU A 24 2.82 -7.43 -6.66
CA GLU A 24 2.83 -8.87 -6.41
C GLU A 24 1.86 -9.23 -5.27
N VAL A 25 1.34 -10.46 -5.32
CA VAL A 25 0.48 -11.03 -4.28
C VAL A 25 1.03 -12.38 -3.90
N GLU A 26 1.32 -12.55 -2.61
CA GLU A 26 1.81 -13.79 -2.05
C GLU A 26 0.82 -14.36 -1.04
N GLN A 27 0.66 -15.68 -1.04
CA GLN A 27 0.00 -16.39 0.05
C GLN A 27 1.07 -16.89 1.02
N GLN A 28 0.96 -16.49 2.29
CA GLN A 28 1.83 -16.94 3.37
C GLN A 28 0.97 -17.62 4.43
N ASP A 29 0.99 -18.96 4.47
CA ASP A 29 0.10 -19.79 5.29
C ASP A 29 -1.39 -19.44 5.08
N ASN A 30 -2.01 -18.84 6.11
CA ASN A 30 -3.40 -18.40 6.13
C ASN A 30 -3.52 -16.86 6.09
N GLU A 31 -2.46 -16.20 5.63
CA GLU A 31 -2.36 -14.76 5.42
C GLU A 31 -2.12 -14.47 3.93
N MET A 32 -2.57 -13.30 3.48
CA MET A 32 -2.31 -12.79 2.14
C MET A 32 -1.46 -11.53 2.26
N VAL A 33 -0.33 -11.49 1.56
CA VAL A 33 0.56 -10.35 1.50
C VAL A 33 0.47 -9.72 0.13
N VAL A 34 0.21 -8.41 0.07
CA VAL A 34 0.12 -7.64 -1.17
C VAL A 34 1.22 -6.59 -1.17
N TYR A 35 2.10 -6.67 -2.16
CA TYR A 35 3.10 -5.65 -2.42
C TYR A 35 2.52 -4.61 -3.38
N ALA A 36 2.42 -3.36 -2.94
CA ALA A 36 1.80 -2.28 -3.72
C ALA A 36 2.74 -1.09 -3.91
N ALA A 37 2.92 -0.68 -5.16
CA ALA A 37 3.76 0.44 -5.55
C ALA A 37 2.97 1.76 -5.63
N PRO A 38 3.62 2.92 -5.38
CA PRO A 38 3.00 4.23 -5.45
C PRO A 38 2.92 4.86 -6.84
N ARG A 39 3.34 4.11 -7.85
CA ARG A 39 3.34 4.53 -9.25
C ARG A 39 3.24 3.30 -10.14
N ASP A 40 3.21 3.53 -11.45
CA ASP A 40 3.29 2.45 -12.42
C ASP A 40 4.65 1.76 -12.41
N VAL A 41 4.66 0.46 -12.14
CA VAL A 41 5.86 -0.38 -12.06
C VAL A 41 5.81 -1.60 -12.99
N ARG A 42 4.96 -1.56 -14.02
CA ARG A 42 4.83 -2.66 -15.00
C ARG A 42 6.12 -2.89 -15.78
N GLU A 43 6.82 -1.81 -16.15
CA GLU A 43 8.11 -1.91 -16.83
C GLU A 43 9.24 -2.04 -15.82
N ARG A 44 10.23 -2.88 -16.16
CA ARG A 44 11.36 -3.19 -15.28
C ARG A 44 12.19 -1.98 -14.88
N THR A 45 12.23 -0.95 -15.74
CA THR A 45 12.94 0.31 -15.46
C THR A 45 12.32 1.09 -14.29
N TRP A 46 11.04 0.87 -13.99
CA TRP A 46 10.31 1.60 -12.94
C TRP A 46 10.24 0.85 -11.60
N GLN A 47 10.75 -0.38 -11.55
CA GLN A 47 10.72 -1.26 -10.37
C GLN A 47 11.80 -0.92 -9.31
N LEU A 48 12.64 0.09 -9.56
CA LEU A 48 13.71 0.54 -8.66
C LEU A 48 13.51 2.02 -8.29
N ASP A 49 14.18 2.47 -7.23
CA ASP A 49 14.10 3.85 -6.70
C ASP A 49 12.66 4.32 -6.40
N THR A 50 11.82 3.40 -5.91
CA THR A 50 10.45 3.68 -5.46
C THR A 50 10.19 2.94 -4.15
N PRO A 51 9.48 3.55 -3.17
CA PRO A 51 9.03 2.80 -2.01
C PRO A 51 7.99 1.75 -2.41
N LEU A 52 7.78 0.76 -1.55
CA LEU A 52 6.85 -0.35 -1.75
C LEU A 52 6.08 -0.61 -0.45
N PHE A 53 4.76 -0.59 -0.51
CA PHE A 53 3.89 -0.93 0.62
C PHE A 53 3.77 -2.44 0.75
N THR A 54 3.78 -2.95 1.98
CA THR A 54 3.50 -4.36 2.29
C THR A 54 2.20 -4.42 3.05
N LEU A 55 1.14 -4.91 2.42
CA LEU A 55 -0.18 -4.99 3.04
C LEU A 55 -0.45 -6.44 3.41
N ARG A 56 -0.62 -6.71 4.70
CA ARG A 56 -0.86 -8.06 5.20
C ARG A 56 -2.30 -8.22 5.67
N PHE A 57 -2.98 -9.18 5.07
CA PHE A 57 -4.35 -9.54 5.40
C PHE A 57 -4.39 -10.86 6.15
N PHE A 58 -4.90 -10.84 7.37
CA PHE A 58 -5.01 -12.03 8.22
C PHE A 58 -6.28 -11.99 9.08
N SER A 59 -6.71 -13.16 9.57
CA SER A 59 -7.93 -13.29 10.38
C SER A 59 -7.61 -13.88 11.75
N PRO A 60 -7.54 -13.07 12.82
CA PRO A 60 -7.13 -13.56 14.14
C PRO A 60 -8.12 -14.50 14.81
N THR A 61 -9.42 -14.35 14.50
CA THR A 61 -10.49 -15.19 15.09
C THR A 61 -11.39 -15.83 14.03
N GLY A 62 -10.98 -15.80 12.76
CA GLY A 62 -11.71 -16.40 11.63
C GLY A 62 -12.92 -15.61 11.12
N ARG A 63 -13.35 -14.55 11.81
CA ARG A 63 -14.60 -13.81 11.49
C ARG A 63 -14.38 -12.40 10.95
N TYR A 64 -13.19 -11.84 11.08
CA TYR A 64 -12.87 -10.53 10.57
C TYR A 64 -11.46 -10.54 9.96
N CYS A 65 -11.34 -10.02 8.75
CA CYS A 65 -10.06 -9.81 8.10
C CYS A 65 -9.49 -8.47 8.58
N ARG A 66 -8.27 -8.50 9.12
CA ARG A 66 -7.49 -7.29 9.43
C ARG A 66 -6.51 -7.03 8.31
N CYS A 67 -6.30 -5.75 8.02
CA CYS A 67 -5.16 -5.26 7.25
C CYS A 67 -4.13 -4.70 8.23
N ALA A 68 -2.89 -5.13 8.13
CA ALA A 68 -1.74 -4.56 8.83
C ALA A 68 -0.66 -4.18 7.81
N ASP A 69 0.20 -3.24 8.20
CA ASP A 69 1.48 -2.98 7.54
C ASP A 69 2.53 -4.03 7.92
#